data_AF-A0A966QYN6-F1
#
_entry.id   AF-A0A966QYN6-F1
#
_cell.length_a   1.000
_cell.length_b   1.000
_cell.length_c   1.000
_cell.angle_alpha   90.00
_cell.angle_beta   90.00
_cell.angle_gamma   90.00
#
_symmetry.space_group_name_H-M   'P 1'
#
loop_
_entity.id
_entity.type
_entity.pdbx_description
1 polymer ?
#
loop_
_entity_poly.entity_id
_entity_poly.type
_entity_poly.pdbx_seq_one_letter_code
_entity_poly.pdbx_strand_id
1 'polypeptide(L)'
;MSLNTDRDAYHKEFEREMLQHTEHIALNYENYEIPESFGRDRFASKKNMCSMFYNQLKCAELIAASNIQFDVVIKWRTEVKSDEVFEIVETLQPNTIYIPSDFDYGGVNDQVAYGDQVTFQVYSEVYKNLTKYADSHVYIHPETLLKCHLDHTGVNIVRFRYPYHLQR
;
A
#
# COMPACT_ATOMS: atom_id res chain seq x y z
N MET A 1 -8.91 18.96 15.30
CA MET A 1 -10.16 19.67 14.97
C MET A 1 -10.91 18.79 13.99
N SER A 2 -12.06 18.26 14.38
CA SER A 2 -12.85 17.34 13.54
C SER A 2 -13.36 18.08 12.31
N LEU A 3 -12.84 17.73 11.14
CA LEU A 3 -13.40 18.12 9.86
C LEU A 3 -14.18 16.93 9.33
N ASN A 4 -15.44 16.82 9.74
CA ASN A 4 -16.48 16.34 8.83
C ASN A 4 -16.58 17.39 7.72
N THR A 5 -15.66 17.36 6.76
CA THR A 5 -15.83 18.09 5.51
C THR A 5 -16.97 17.46 4.73
N ASP A 6 -17.85 18.30 4.20
CA ASP A 6 -18.88 17.91 3.24
C ASP A 6 -18.33 16.90 2.24
N ARG A 7 -19.01 15.76 2.11
CA ARG A 7 -18.69 14.74 1.11
C ARG A 7 -18.61 15.41 -0.26
N ASP A 8 -17.47 15.26 -0.94
CA ASP A 8 -17.31 15.81 -2.28
C ASP A 8 -18.24 15.08 -3.28
N ALA A 9 -18.30 15.61 -4.51
CA ALA A 9 -19.19 15.06 -5.54
C ALA A 9 -18.89 13.59 -5.85
N TYR A 10 -17.62 13.18 -5.81
CA TYR A 10 -17.19 11.81 -6.05
C TYR A 10 -17.70 10.87 -4.96
N HIS A 11 -17.54 11.26 -3.69
CA HIS A 11 -18.03 10.45 -2.56
C HIS A 11 -19.54 10.25 -2.66
N LYS A 12 -20.31 11.31 -2.95
CA LYS A 12 -21.77 11.22 -3.09
C LYS A 12 -22.20 10.31 -4.25
N GLU A 13 -21.49 10.36 -5.37
CA GLU A 13 -21.76 9.50 -6.53
C GLU A 13 -21.41 8.04 -6.26
N PHE A 14 -20.25 7.77 -5.67
CA PHE A 14 -19.82 6.42 -5.28
C PHE A 14 -20.80 5.79 -4.27
N GLU A 15 -21.24 6.53 -3.26
CA GLU A 15 -22.24 6.06 -2.31
C GLU A 15 -23.56 5.72 -3.00
N ARG A 16 -24.03 6.58 -3.91
CA ARG A 16 -25.25 6.36 -4.67
C ARG A 16 -25.17 5.05 -5.47
N GLU A 17 -24.05 4.77 -6.10
CA GLU A 17 -23.87 3.54 -6.89
C GLU A 17 -23.72 2.30 -6.01
N MET A 18 -22.93 2.36 -4.93
CA MET A 18 -22.71 1.20 -4.07
C MET A 18 -23.94 0.85 -3.22
N LEU A 19 -24.65 1.85 -2.69
CA LEU A 19 -25.84 1.63 -1.87
C LEU A 19 -27.05 1.13 -2.66
N GLN A 20 -27.06 1.27 -4.00
CA GLN A 20 -28.09 0.67 -4.86
C GLN A 20 -28.01 -0.87 -4.92
N HIS A 21 -26.86 -1.45 -4.59
CA HIS A 21 -26.60 -2.87 -4.78
C HIS A 21 -26.46 -3.66 -3.47
N THR A 22 -26.41 -3.00 -2.32
CA THR A 22 -26.22 -3.67 -1.02
C THR A 22 -26.97 -2.93 0.08
N GLU A 23 -28.09 -3.48 0.55
CA GLU A 23 -28.99 -2.83 1.51
C GLU A 23 -28.38 -2.60 2.91
N HIS A 24 -27.13 -3.02 3.18
CA HIS A 24 -26.54 -3.03 4.52
C HIS A 24 -25.06 -2.62 4.63
N ILE A 25 -24.47 -1.93 3.64
CA ILE A 25 -23.08 -1.44 3.79
C ILE A 25 -23.07 -0.08 4.50
N ALA A 26 -22.57 -0.06 5.74
CA ALA A 26 -22.12 1.17 6.37
C ALA A 26 -20.77 1.58 5.79
N LEU A 27 -20.72 2.70 5.08
CA LEU A 27 -19.49 3.24 4.53
C LEU A 27 -18.76 4.07 5.59
N ASN A 28 -17.53 3.65 5.91
CA ASN A 28 -16.65 4.36 6.83
C ASN A 28 -15.64 5.18 6.03
N TYR A 29 -15.57 6.47 6.35
CA TYR A 29 -14.59 7.38 5.78
C TYR A 29 -13.61 7.80 6.87
N GLU A 30 -12.33 7.52 6.65
CA GLU A 30 -11.26 7.89 7.57
C GLU A 30 -10.33 8.90 6.89
N ASN A 31 -9.87 9.88 7.66
CA ASN A 31 -8.83 10.81 7.23
C ASN A 31 -7.45 10.23 7.57
N TYR A 32 -6.46 10.51 6.73
CA TYR A 32 -5.05 10.29 7.04
C TYR A 32 -4.33 11.62 7.20
N GLU A 33 -3.18 11.56 7.86
CA GLU A 33 -2.32 12.69 8.15
C GLU A 33 -1.11 12.68 7.21
N ILE A 34 -0.63 13.87 6.88
CA ILE A 34 0.61 14.05 6.14
C ILE A 34 1.64 14.58 7.14
N PRO A 35 2.79 13.90 7.33
CA PRO A 35 3.82 14.39 8.25
C PRO A 35 4.23 15.83 7.92
N GLU A 36 4.31 16.70 8.91
CA GLU A 36 4.70 18.11 8.71
C GLU A 36 6.11 18.23 8.07
N SER A 37 7.00 17.30 8.41
CA SER A 37 8.37 17.21 7.89
C SER A 37 8.44 16.95 6.38
N PHE A 38 7.33 16.56 5.73
CA PHE A 38 7.29 16.41 4.28
C PHE A 38 7.30 17.75 3.54
N GLY A 39 7.04 18.88 4.20
CA GLY A 39 6.99 20.18 3.53
C GLY A 39 5.83 20.32 2.52
N ARG A 40 5.77 21.47 1.82
CA ARG A 40 4.65 21.81 0.91
C ARG A 40 4.95 21.66 -0.58
N ASP A 41 6.19 21.39 -0.96
CA ASP A 41 6.52 21.09 -2.36
C ASP A 41 5.88 19.76 -2.79
N ARG A 42 5.43 19.68 -4.05
CA ARG A 42 4.77 18.48 -4.60
C ARG A 42 3.67 17.89 -3.69
N PHE A 43 2.95 18.75 -2.96
CA PHE A 43 1.99 18.35 -1.92
C PHE A 43 0.94 17.35 -2.41
N ALA A 44 0.42 17.50 -3.63
CA ALA A 44 -0.53 16.55 -4.22
C ALA A 44 0.06 15.14 -4.39
N SER A 45 1.33 15.04 -4.82
CA SER A 45 2.02 13.75 -4.95
C SER A 45 2.24 13.11 -3.58
N LYS A 46 2.61 13.91 -2.58
CA LYS A 46 2.82 13.44 -1.20
C LYS A 46 1.51 13.00 -0.55
N LYS A 47 0.42 13.72 -0.81
CA LYS A 47 -0.94 13.34 -0.41
C LYS A 47 -1.33 11.98 -1.00
N ASN A 48 -1.16 11.79 -2.30
CA ASN A 48 -1.48 10.52 -2.97
C ASN A 48 -0.65 9.36 -2.42
N MET A 49 0.64 9.58 -2.18
CA MET A 49 1.53 8.58 -1.55
C MET A 49 1.09 8.24 -0.12
N CYS A 50 0.79 9.23 0.72
CA CYS A 50 0.28 8.97 2.08
C CYS A 50 -1.03 8.20 2.04
N SER A 51 -1.94 8.56 1.13
CA SER A 51 -3.19 7.83 0.91
C SER A 51 -2.94 6.37 0.55
N MET A 52 -1.97 6.11 -0.34
CA MET A 52 -1.61 4.76 -0.76
C MET A 52 -1.11 3.91 0.43
N PHE A 53 -0.15 4.43 1.20
CA PHE A 53 0.37 3.70 2.37
C PHE A 53 -0.68 3.53 3.47
N TYR A 54 -1.55 4.52 3.65
CA TYR A 54 -2.65 4.43 4.61
C TYR A 54 -3.66 3.36 4.21
N ASN A 55 -4.08 3.33 2.94
CA ASN A 55 -4.97 2.29 2.42
C ASN A 55 -4.34 0.90 2.61
N GLN A 56 -3.04 0.78 2.34
CA GLN A 56 -2.33 -0.48 2.54
C GLN A 56 -2.34 -0.92 4.01
N LEU A 57 -2.09 0.01 4.94
CA LEU A 57 -2.20 -0.26 6.37
C LEU A 57 -3.61 -0.72 6.77
N LYS A 58 -4.64 -0.06 6.26
CA LYS A 58 -6.05 -0.42 6.54
C LYS A 58 -6.41 -1.80 6.03
N CYS A 59 -5.95 -2.17 4.84
CA CYS A 59 -6.10 -3.53 4.33
C CYS A 59 -5.44 -4.56 5.26
N ALA A 60 -4.25 -4.29 5.78
CA ALA A 60 -3.58 -5.18 6.74
C ALA A 60 -4.34 -5.30 8.07
N GLU A 61 -4.90 -4.18 8.58
CA GLU A 61 -5.77 -4.18 9.77
C GLU A 61 -7.04 -5.03 9.56
N LEU A 62 -7.66 -4.93 8.38
CA LEU A 62 -8.82 -5.74 8.02
C LEU A 62 -8.50 -7.24 7.92
N ILE A 63 -7.37 -7.59 7.31
CA ILE A 63 -6.88 -8.98 7.25
C ILE A 63 -6.70 -9.52 8.68
N ALA A 64 -6.02 -8.77 9.54
CA ALA A 64 -5.80 -9.17 10.93
C ALA A 64 -7.10 -9.33 11.72
N ALA A 65 -8.12 -8.50 11.45
CA ALA A 65 -9.43 -8.56 12.11
C ALA A 65 -10.35 -9.68 11.56
N SER A 66 -10.04 -10.28 10.41
CA SER A 66 -10.93 -11.23 9.73
C SER A 66 -11.04 -12.60 10.41
N ASN A 67 -10.13 -12.94 11.34
CA ASN A 67 -9.94 -14.29 11.89
C ASN A 67 -9.64 -15.38 10.83
N ILE A 68 -9.33 -14.99 9.59
CA ILE A 68 -8.87 -15.89 8.54
C ILE A 68 -7.34 -15.88 8.54
N GLN A 69 -6.74 -17.06 8.46
CA GLN A 69 -5.31 -17.21 8.23
C GLN A 69 -5.08 -17.38 6.74
N PHE A 70 -4.33 -16.46 6.15
CA PHE A 70 -3.98 -16.48 4.74
C PHE A 70 -2.58 -17.06 4.58
N ASP A 71 -2.45 -18.09 3.74
CA ASP A 71 -1.15 -18.64 3.37
C ASP A 71 -0.31 -17.62 2.60
N VAL A 72 -0.96 -16.78 1.79
CA VAL A 72 -0.34 -15.70 1.02
C VAL A 72 -1.21 -14.45 1.01
N VAL A 73 -0.56 -13.30 1.13
CA VAL A 73 -1.17 -11.98 0.92
C VAL A 73 -0.50 -11.33 -0.27
N ILE A 74 -1.30 -10.80 -1.19
CA ILE A 74 -0.84 -10.15 -2.42
C ILE A 74 -1.34 -8.71 -2.41
N LYS A 75 -0.43 -7.77 -2.65
CA LYS A 75 -0.77 -6.42 -3.09
C LYS A 75 -0.68 -6.37 -4.61
N TRP A 76 -1.72 -5.79 -5.19
CA TRP A 76 -1.82 -5.62 -6.63
C TRP A 76 -2.46 -4.27 -6.95
N ARG A 77 -1.78 -3.45 -7.76
CA ARG A 77 -2.42 -2.27 -8.35
C ARG A 77 -3.40 -2.71 -9.42
N THR A 78 -4.64 -2.20 -9.36
CA THR A 78 -5.74 -2.60 -10.25
C THR A 78 -5.45 -2.38 -11.74
N GLU A 79 -4.56 -1.44 -12.05
CA GLU A 79 -4.14 -1.09 -13.42
C GLU A 79 -2.95 -1.92 -13.94
N VAL A 80 -2.37 -2.82 -13.14
CA VAL A 80 -1.26 -3.70 -13.56
C VAL A 80 -1.78 -4.79 -14.50
N LYS A 81 -1.17 -4.87 -15.69
CA LYS A 81 -1.48 -5.83 -16.75
C LYS A 81 -0.23 -6.56 -17.22
N SER A 82 -0.35 -7.87 -17.35
CA SER A 82 0.68 -8.74 -17.92
C SER A 82 0.03 -9.82 -18.77
N ASP A 83 0.76 -10.27 -19.79
CA ASP A 83 0.44 -11.48 -20.55
C ASP A 83 1.14 -12.72 -19.97
N GLU A 84 1.95 -12.54 -18.93
CA GLU A 84 2.71 -13.59 -18.25
C GLU A 84 1.91 -14.17 -17.08
N VAL A 85 2.16 -15.44 -16.74
CA VAL A 85 1.54 -16.09 -15.57
C VAL A 85 2.19 -15.56 -14.29
N PHE A 86 1.36 -15.14 -13.33
CA PHE A 86 1.83 -14.76 -12.01
C PHE A 86 1.98 -16.00 -11.12
N GLU A 87 3.21 -16.50 -11.00
CA GLU A 87 3.52 -17.68 -10.19
C GLU A 87 3.92 -17.29 -8.76
N ILE A 88 3.30 -17.93 -7.79
CA ILE A 88 3.67 -17.84 -6.37
C ILE A 88 4.52 -19.05 -6.06
N VAL A 89 5.63 -18.84 -5.36
CA VAL A 89 6.51 -19.95 -4.93
C VAL A 89 5.74 -20.92 -4.02
N GLU A 90 6.05 -22.21 -4.14
CA GLU A 90 5.36 -23.27 -3.38
C GLU A 90 5.48 -23.11 -1.86
N THR A 91 6.60 -22.56 -1.38
CA THR A 91 6.84 -22.34 0.05
C THR A 91 7.40 -20.95 0.28
N LEU A 92 6.59 -20.09 0.89
CA LEU A 92 7.02 -18.77 1.32
C LEU A 92 8.06 -18.89 2.44
N GLN A 93 9.04 -18.01 2.39
CA GLN A 93 10.05 -17.91 3.43
C GLN A 93 9.54 -16.89 4.46
N PRO A 94 9.57 -17.20 5.77
CA PRO A 94 9.23 -16.21 6.79
C PRO A 94 10.10 -14.96 6.65
N ASN A 95 9.56 -13.82 7.08
CA ASN A 95 10.26 -12.53 7.03
C ASN A 95 10.76 -12.18 5.61
N THR A 96 10.00 -12.57 4.58
CA THR A 96 10.36 -12.32 3.18
C THR A 96 9.19 -11.78 2.38
N ILE A 97 9.43 -10.71 1.62
CA ILE A 97 8.51 -10.18 0.62
C ILE A 97 9.09 -10.41 -0.77
N TYR A 98 8.24 -10.91 -1.65
CA TYR A 98 8.55 -11.15 -3.04
C TYR A 98 8.06 -9.97 -3.87
N ILE A 99 8.97 -9.35 -4.61
CA ILE A 99 8.68 -8.16 -5.42
C ILE A 99 9.24 -8.36 -6.83
N PRO A 100 8.45 -8.10 -7.90
CA PRO A 100 8.96 -8.17 -9.26
C PRO A 100 10.20 -7.31 -9.46
N SER A 101 11.12 -7.84 -10.25
CA SER A 101 12.21 -7.08 -10.86
C SER A 101 11.62 -5.98 -11.74
N ASP A 102 12.29 -4.83 -11.82
CA ASP A 102 11.85 -3.61 -12.53
C ASP A 102 10.91 -2.69 -11.73
N PHE A 103 10.71 -1.48 -12.26
CA PHE A 103 9.90 -0.39 -11.66
C PHE A 103 10.33 0.00 -10.24
N ASP A 104 11.63 0.00 -9.95
CA ASP A 104 12.13 0.36 -8.62
C ASP A 104 12.27 1.88 -8.40
N TYR A 105 12.31 2.69 -9.48
CA TYR A 105 12.60 4.14 -9.52
C TYR A 105 13.41 4.73 -8.34
N GLY A 106 14.50 4.06 -7.94
CA GLY A 106 15.42 4.51 -6.89
C GLY A 106 15.16 3.95 -5.49
N GLY A 107 14.14 3.11 -5.33
CA GLY A 107 13.82 2.34 -4.13
C GLY A 107 13.51 0.89 -4.47
N VAL A 108 12.31 0.43 -4.12
CA VAL A 108 11.80 -0.89 -4.50
C VAL A 108 10.35 -0.78 -4.97
N ASN A 109 10.04 -1.50 -6.05
CA ASN A 109 8.71 -1.57 -6.66
C ASN A 109 7.59 -1.73 -5.63
N ASP A 110 6.64 -0.79 -5.67
CA ASP A 110 5.50 -0.72 -4.75
C ASP A 110 4.18 -1.10 -5.42
N GLN A 111 4.20 -1.68 -6.62
CA GLN A 111 3.00 -1.88 -7.44
C GLN A 111 2.44 -3.30 -7.30
N VAL A 112 3.33 -4.27 -7.17
CA VAL A 112 3.01 -5.68 -6.95
C VAL A 112 3.96 -6.24 -5.90
N ALA A 113 3.43 -6.94 -4.91
CA ALA A 113 4.23 -7.65 -3.92
C ALA A 113 3.41 -8.78 -3.31
N TYR A 114 4.07 -9.85 -2.84
CA TYR A 114 3.41 -10.88 -2.05
C TYR A 114 4.31 -11.43 -0.94
N GLY A 115 3.70 -12.05 0.06
CA GLY A 115 4.41 -12.68 1.17
C GLY A 115 3.44 -13.36 2.13
N ASP A 116 3.97 -13.95 3.20
CA ASP A 116 3.14 -14.52 4.25
C ASP A 116 2.43 -13.40 5.03
N GLN A 117 1.30 -13.73 5.67
CA GLN A 117 0.47 -12.75 6.37
C GLN A 117 1.24 -11.93 7.41
N VAL A 118 2.16 -12.55 8.17
CA VAL A 118 2.90 -11.87 9.24
C VAL A 118 3.88 -10.87 8.65
N THR A 119 4.67 -11.29 7.67
CA THR A 119 5.60 -10.38 6.98
C THR A 119 4.85 -9.29 6.21
N PHE A 120 3.72 -9.61 5.59
CA PHE A 120 2.94 -8.65 4.83
C PHE A 120 2.30 -7.57 5.72
N GLN A 121 1.98 -7.92 6.96
CA GLN A 121 1.56 -6.95 7.97
C GLN A 121 2.66 -5.93 8.23
N VAL A 122 3.91 -6.39 8.45
CA VAL A 122 5.08 -5.51 8.60
C VAL A 122 5.27 -4.65 7.36
N TYR A 123 5.27 -5.25 6.16
CA TYR A 123 5.37 -4.52 4.87
C TYR A 123 4.35 -3.38 4.72
N SER A 124 3.20 -3.47 5.40
CA SER A 124 2.13 -2.47 5.35
C SER A 124 2.23 -1.36 6.40
N GLU A 125 3.24 -1.39 7.28
CA GLU A 125 3.43 -0.40 8.33
C GLU A 125 4.25 0.82 7.92
N VAL A 126 4.56 0.98 6.62
CA VAL A 126 5.27 2.16 6.10
C VAL A 126 4.61 3.44 6.59
N TYR A 127 3.27 3.52 6.53
CA TYR A 127 2.51 4.69 6.96
C TYR A 127 2.82 5.09 8.42
N LYS A 128 2.86 4.11 9.32
CA LYS A 128 3.13 4.33 10.76
C LYS A 128 4.52 4.92 11.01
N ASN A 129 5.44 4.74 10.06
CA ASN A 129 6.84 5.13 10.19
C ASN A 129 7.22 6.33 9.29
N LEU A 130 6.27 6.92 8.54
CA LEU A 130 6.57 7.99 7.58
C LEU A 130 7.29 9.18 8.22
N THR A 131 6.84 9.66 9.37
CA THR A 131 7.49 10.78 10.09
C THR A 131 8.94 10.46 10.43
N LYS A 132 9.19 9.26 10.97
CA LYS A 132 10.55 8.80 11.30
C LYS A 132 11.46 8.77 10.07
N TYR A 133 10.95 8.30 8.92
CA TYR A 133 11.73 8.25 7.69
C TYR A 133 11.95 9.64 7.07
N ALA A 134 10.95 10.53 7.18
CA ALA A 134 11.07 11.92 6.79
C ALA A 134 12.25 12.61 7.48
N ASP A 135 12.34 12.41 8.79
CA ASP A 135 13.33 13.06 9.64
C ASP A 135 14.75 12.50 9.41
N SER A 136 14.86 11.31 8.82
CA SER A 136 16.15 10.71 8.39
C SER A 136 16.68 11.21 7.04
N HIS A 137 16.10 12.28 6.47
CA HIS A 137 16.50 12.86 5.18
C HIS A 137 16.42 11.88 3.99
N VAL A 138 15.58 10.85 4.10
CA VAL A 138 15.30 9.94 2.99
C VAL A 138 14.51 10.69 1.92
N TYR A 139 14.79 10.39 0.65
CA TYR A 139 14.02 10.99 -0.44
C TYR A 139 12.55 10.57 -0.35
N ILE A 140 11.66 11.56 -0.30
CA ILE A 140 10.22 11.34 -0.11
C ILE A 140 9.59 10.88 -1.42
N HIS A 141 9.67 9.57 -1.65
CA HIS A 141 9.08 8.86 -2.77
C HIS A 141 8.55 7.50 -2.29
N PRO A 142 7.43 6.99 -2.83
CA PRO A 142 6.84 5.74 -2.36
C PRO A 142 7.84 4.58 -2.30
N GLU A 143 8.52 4.31 -3.40
CA GLU A 143 9.45 3.17 -3.52
C GLU A 143 10.67 3.33 -2.61
N THR A 144 11.18 4.56 -2.44
CA THR A 144 12.32 4.85 -1.56
C THR A 144 11.95 4.67 -0.09
N LEU A 145 10.77 5.17 0.30
CA LEU A 145 10.25 5.01 1.66
C LEU A 145 9.93 3.55 1.97
N LEU A 146 9.37 2.82 1.00
CA LEU A 146 9.14 1.39 1.13
C LEU A 146 10.47 0.64 1.31
N LYS A 147 11.48 0.94 0.50
CA LYS A 147 12.80 0.33 0.66
C LYS A 147 13.40 0.64 2.03
N CYS A 148 13.37 1.91 2.45
CA CYS A 148 13.85 2.33 3.77
C CYS A 148 13.12 1.59 4.90
N HIS A 149 11.81 1.38 4.75
CA HIS A 149 11.02 0.62 5.70
C HIS A 149 11.48 -0.84 5.80
N LEU A 150 11.62 -1.53 4.68
CA LEU A 150 12.05 -2.94 4.65
C LEU A 150 13.48 -3.12 5.17
N ASP A 151 14.39 -2.21 4.81
CA ASP A 151 15.74 -2.19 5.35
C ASP A 151 15.73 -2.00 6.88
N HIS A 152 14.83 -1.16 7.41
CA HIS A 152 14.74 -0.87 8.84
C HIS A 152 14.10 -2.00 9.66
N THR A 153 13.12 -2.71 9.08
CA THR A 153 12.44 -3.83 9.74
C THR A 153 13.19 -5.16 9.55
N GLY A 154 14.20 -5.20 8.69
CA GLY A 154 14.99 -6.40 8.41
C GLY A 154 14.21 -7.43 7.58
N VAL A 155 13.16 -7.03 6.88
CA VAL A 155 12.40 -7.89 5.97
C VAL A 155 13.24 -8.18 4.74
N ASN A 156 13.40 -9.46 4.42
CA ASN A 156 14.14 -9.89 3.24
C ASN A 156 13.34 -9.59 1.97
N ILE A 157 14.03 -9.20 0.91
CA ILE A 157 13.43 -8.98 -0.41
C ILE A 157 13.93 -10.07 -1.36
N VAL A 158 13.00 -10.87 -1.88
CA VAL A 158 13.28 -11.80 -2.98
C VAL A 158 12.73 -11.22 -4.26
N ARG A 159 13.59 -11.12 -5.28
CA ARG A 159 13.24 -10.59 -6.59
C ARG A 159 12.87 -11.73 -7.52
N PHE A 160 11.82 -11.55 -8.31
CA PHE A 160 11.41 -12.49 -9.35
C PHE A 160 11.13 -11.74 -10.65
N ARG A 161 11.19 -12.43 -11.80
CA ARG A 161 10.85 -11.81 -13.09
C ARG A 161 9.34 -11.86 -13.27
N TYR A 162 8.71 -10.71 -13.39
CA TYR A 162 7.31 -10.61 -13.80
C TYR A 162 7.11 -9.32 -14.62
N PRO A 163 7.27 -9.40 -15.96
CA PRO A 163 7.08 -8.24 -16.83
C PRO A 163 5.62 -7.82 -16.83
N TYR A 164 5.35 -6.53 -16.67
CA TYR A 164 4.00 -5.99 -16.76
C TYR A 164 4.04 -4.52 -17.19
N HIS A 165 2.87 -3.95 -17.49
CA HIS A 165 2.68 -2.53 -17.74
C HIS A 165 1.45 -2.00 -16.99
N LEU A 166 1.32 -0.67 -16.91
CA LEU A 166 0.15 0.00 -16.33
C LEU A 166 -0.82 0.39 -17.43
N GLN A 167 -2.08 -0.04 -17.31
CA GLN A 167 -3.18 0.33 -18.21
C GLN A 167 -4.10 1.35 -17.49
N ARG A 168 -3.92 2.62 -17.83
CA ARG A 168 -4.69 3.76 -17.26
C ARG A 168 -5.91 4.11 -18.09
#